data_AF-A0A0D9V0Z5-F1
#
_entry.id   AF-A0A0D9V0Z5-F1
#
_cell.length_a   1.000
_cell.length_b   1.000
_cell.length_c   1.000
_cell.angle_alpha   90.00
_cell.angle_beta   90.00
_cell.angle_gamma   90.00
#
_symmetry.space_group_name_H-M   'P 1'
#
loop_
_entity.id
_entity.type
_entity.pdbx_description
1 polymer ?
#
loop_
_entity_poly.entity_id
_entity_poly.type
_entity_poly.pdbx_seq_one_letter_code
_entity_poly.pdbx_strand_id
1 'polypeptide(L)'
;MRLTWLMCLVAVMAILHLALSIPPSSHNLRHCPGSCGNVNITYPFGIGTGCFRPGFELFCNTTTKPPRLLFGNSTEIAYQDDELVIASVVFNIATTPGLLGTYSRSWEAPGRVLSFCQDTSLVIFGCGIDVFLFDDSDNTNIIQGHCSSECTSIAVMEKKLQRRPCNGMGCCTIDLSEGIRAFQFTITQREEKRPLPLGDATIKAFLNNDEFDFAIADLLSENINASTIGASSSLFSVAITDQPNCSIAQLKTNYACSNGSTCVDEKKQHGYSCSCPADNSNNPYLLPGCKQDPYQYISLQTKRNCSKFCGSTSIPFPFGLEQGCSANKKFELNCTSNQAFIGRPPRQLQVTNISVDEGLVYLDRIDHKYTSSRHTADVDVLEEMIMGDTDLYFSEISGVWTWTVSNISCEIAKENATYACISEHSECLRVFHGNVYVGYRCKCSSGYEGNPYISLGCKDIDECSRPNYCNGTCHNTKGSYDCCLYGTYFDPVEKKCITTQPHERHSILFGMLHTSSSFFSRLKLISKHFLR
;
A
#
# COMPACT_ATOMS: atom_id res chain seq x y z
N MET A 1 -35.36 -9.63 53.02
CA MET A 1 -35.81 -9.95 51.65
C MET A 1 -35.60 -8.83 50.63
N ARG A 2 -35.72 -7.52 50.97
CA ARG A 2 -35.45 -6.43 50.00
C ARG A 2 -33.96 -6.18 49.72
N LEU A 3 -33.09 -6.39 50.70
CA LEU A 3 -31.63 -6.18 50.56
C LEU A 3 -30.96 -7.26 49.70
N THR A 4 -31.46 -8.49 49.76
CA THR A 4 -30.98 -9.62 48.94
C THR A 4 -31.37 -9.48 47.47
N TRP A 5 -32.53 -8.86 47.19
CA TRP A 5 -32.96 -8.53 45.83
C TRP A 5 -32.14 -7.39 45.21
N LEU A 6 -31.78 -6.35 45.98
CA LEU A 6 -30.88 -5.29 45.50
C LEU A 6 -29.47 -5.81 45.22
N MET A 7 -28.93 -6.68 46.08
CA MET A 7 -27.62 -7.30 45.86
C MET A 7 -27.61 -8.24 44.65
N CYS A 8 -28.71 -8.98 44.39
CA CYS A 8 -28.86 -9.76 43.15
C CYS A 8 -28.99 -8.88 41.91
N LEU A 9 -29.68 -7.73 41.96
CA LEU A 9 -29.75 -6.77 40.85
C LEU A 9 -28.41 -6.11 40.57
N VAL A 10 -27.64 -5.74 41.60
CA VAL A 10 -26.27 -5.21 41.44
C VAL A 10 -25.33 -6.30 40.91
N ALA A 11 -25.47 -7.56 41.35
CA ALA A 11 -24.70 -8.67 40.80
C ALA A 11 -25.08 -8.98 39.35
N VAL A 12 -26.37 -8.95 38.97
CA VAL A 12 -26.82 -9.17 37.59
C VAL A 12 -26.44 -8.00 36.67
N MET A 13 -26.43 -6.76 37.18
CA MET A 13 -25.91 -5.59 36.45
C MET A 13 -24.37 -5.56 36.38
N ALA A 14 -23.67 -6.09 37.38
CA ALA A 14 -22.21 -6.30 37.34
C ALA A 14 -21.82 -7.47 36.42
N ILE A 15 -22.69 -8.48 36.25
CA ILE A 15 -22.51 -9.58 35.30
C ILE A 15 -22.83 -9.14 33.86
N LEU A 16 -23.64 -8.09 33.66
CA LEU A 16 -23.92 -7.53 32.33
C LEU A 16 -22.82 -6.57 31.80
N HIS A 17 -21.84 -6.20 32.63
CA HIS A 17 -20.66 -5.41 32.23
C HIS A 17 -19.37 -6.22 32.06
N LEU A 18 -19.42 -7.53 32.21
CA LEU A 18 -18.40 -8.43 31.69
C LEU A 18 -18.84 -8.92 30.31
N ALA A 19 -18.81 -8.02 29.33
CA ALA A 19 -18.70 -8.46 27.95
C ALA A 19 -17.44 -9.34 27.88
N LEU A 20 -17.62 -10.63 27.62
CA LEU A 20 -16.52 -11.53 27.27
C LEU A 20 -15.68 -10.81 26.22
N SER A 21 -14.46 -10.43 26.58
CA SER A 21 -13.51 -9.68 25.77
C SER A 21 -12.87 -10.57 24.70
N ILE A 22 -13.74 -11.26 23.96
CA ILE A 22 -13.38 -11.94 22.72
C ILE A 22 -13.22 -10.84 21.66
N PRO A 23 -12.18 -10.91 20.81
CA PRO A 23 -12.02 -9.98 19.69
C PRO A 23 -13.34 -9.86 18.89
N PRO A 24 -13.79 -8.64 18.56
CA PRO A 24 -15.06 -8.48 17.85
C PRO A 24 -14.97 -9.04 16.43
N SER A 25 -16.10 -9.43 15.86
CA SER A 25 -16.18 -9.74 14.42
C SER A 25 -16.44 -8.46 13.63
N SER A 26 -16.09 -8.48 12.34
CA SER A 26 -16.46 -7.39 11.41
C SER A 26 -17.97 -7.12 11.38
N HIS A 27 -18.80 -8.16 11.57
CA HIS A 27 -20.25 -8.03 11.67
C HIS A 27 -20.67 -7.19 12.88
N ASN A 28 -20.02 -7.38 14.04
CA ASN A 28 -20.33 -6.63 15.26
C ASN A 28 -20.04 -5.12 15.08
N LEU A 29 -19.06 -4.77 14.25
CA LEU A 29 -18.62 -3.39 14.01
C LEU A 29 -19.31 -2.71 12.84
N ARG A 30 -20.29 -3.34 12.16
CA ARG A 30 -20.99 -2.73 11.00
C ARG A 30 -21.71 -1.41 11.31
N HIS A 31 -22.05 -1.17 12.56
CA HIS A 31 -22.69 0.06 13.02
C HIS A 31 -21.68 1.21 13.22
N CYS A 32 -20.38 0.91 13.23
CA CYS A 32 -19.32 1.87 13.45
C CYS A 32 -19.01 2.65 12.18
N PRO A 33 -18.62 3.94 12.30
CA PRO A 33 -18.12 4.70 11.16
C PRO A 33 -16.89 4.03 10.55
N GLY A 34 -16.94 3.70 9.26
CA GLY A 34 -15.84 3.07 8.53
C GLY A 34 -14.79 4.05 7.99
N SER A 35 -15.08 5.35 7.99
CA SER A 35 -14.16 6.39 7.52
C SER A 35 -14.51 7.77 8.10
N CYS A 36 -13.54 8.69 8.05
CA CYS A 36 -13.72 10.12 8.34
C CYS A 36 -12.97 10.94 7.28
N GLY A 37 -13.71 11.72 6.50
CA GLY A 37 -13.13 12.39 5.32
C GLY A 37 -12.57 11.37 4.35
N ASN A 38 -11.28 11.46 4.06
CA ASN A 38 -10.58 10.55 3.14
C ASN A 38 -9.80 9.43 3.86
N VAL A 39 -9.96 9.31 5.18
CA VAL A 39 -9.21 8.33 5.99
C VAL A 39 -10.13 7.18 6.39
N ASN A 40 -9.75 5.96 6.01
CA ASN A 40 -10.42 4.74 6.44
C ASN A 40 -10.11 4.44 7.91
N ILE A 41 -11.08 3.88 8.63
CA ILE A 41 -10.95 3.55 10.04
C ILE A 41 -10.93 2.03 10.19
N THR A 42 -9.78 1.50 10.59
CA THR A 42 -9.53 0.08 10.85
C THR A 42 -9.44 -0.17 12.35
N TYR A 43 -10.10 -1.23 12.83
CA TYR A 43 -9.98 -1.69 14.22
C TYR A 43 -8.52 -2.12 14.50
N PRO A 44 -7.89 -1.84 15.65
CA PRO A 44 -8.48 -1.51 16.96
C PRO A 44 -8.96 -0.07 17.14
N PHE A 45 -8.72 0.80 16.17
CA PHE A 45 -9.23 2.17 16.18
C PHE A 45 -10.70 2.26 15.80
N GLY A 46 -11.37 3.28 16.30
CA GLY A 46 -12.79 3.47 16.04
C GLY A 46 -13.36 4.75 16.64
N ILE A 47 -14.54 5.12 16.17
CA ILE A 47 -15.28 6.29 16.63
C ILE A 47 -16.57 5.83 17.27
N GLY A 48 -16.81 6.29 18.50
CA GLY A 48 -18.04 5.99 19.23
C GLY A 48 -17.94 4.74 20.11
N THR A 49 -18.88 4.65 21.04
CA THR A 49 -18.89 3.62 22.08
C THR A 49 -18.98 2.22 21.48
N GLY A 50 -18.03 1.35 21.82
CA GLY A 50 -17.99 -0.05 21.36
C GLY A 50 -17.33 -0.26 19.99
N CYS A 51 -16.81 0.79 19.36
CA CYS A 51 -16.17 0.71 18.05
C CYS A 51 -14.65 0.61 18.09
N PHE A 52 -14.04 0.77 19.27
CA PHE A 52 -12.60 0.80 19.45
C PHE A 52 -12.17 -0.02 20.66
N ARG A 53 -10.90 -0.41 20.70
CA ARG A 53 -10.26 -0.96 21.90
C ARG A 53 -9.81 0.18 22.82
N PRO A 54 -9.90 0.08 24.16
CA PRO A 54 -9.48 1.16 25.05
C PRO A 54 -8.08 1.69 24.73
N GLY A 55 -7.94 3.00 24.60
CA GLY A 55 -6.71 3.67 24.14
C GLY A 55 -6.69 4.03 22.66
N PHE A 56 -7.59 3.47 21.84
CA PHE A 56 -7.65 3.66 20.38
C PHE A 56 -8.84 4.52 19.92
N GLU A 57 -9.35 5.37 20.80
CA GLU A 57 -10.50 6.23 20.51
C GLU A 57 -10.11 7.36 19.54
N LEU A 58 -10.84 7.43 18.42
CA LEU A 58 -10.68 8.46 17.41
C LEU A 58 -11.83 9.46 17.45
N PHE A 59 -11.54 10.67 16.98
CA PHE A 59 -12.52 11.74 16.83
C PHE A 59 -12.56 12.25 15.39
N CYS A 60 -13.74 12.32 14.78
CA CYS A 60 -13.91 12.92 13.46
C CYS A 60 -14.33 14.38 13.60
N ASN A 61 -13.45 15.30 13.26
CA ASN A 61 -13.76 16.72 13.25
C ASN A 61 -14.54 17.07 11.98
N THR A 62 -15.86 17.22 12.12
CA THR A 62 -16.77 17.58 11.02
C THR A 62 -16.88 19.09 10.79
N THR A 63 -16.18 19.93 11.58
CA THR A 63 -16.19 21.39 11.36
C THR A 63 -15.34 21.80 10.16
N THR A 64 -14.40 20.95 9.74
CA THR A 64 -13.56 21.15 8.56
C THR A 64 -14.20 20.51 7.32
N LYS A 65 -13.85 21.02 6.13
CA LYS A 65 -14.27 20.44 4.85
C LYS A 65 -13.03 20.19 3.98
N PRO A 66 -12.64 18.92 3.71
CA PRO A 66 -13.27 17.68 4.21
C PRO A 66 -13.11 17.49 5.74
N PRO A 67 -13.93 16.62 6.37
CA PRO A 67 -13.75 16.22 7.76
C PRO A 67 -12.35 15.65 8.00
N ARG A 68 -11.78 15.93 9.19
CA ARG A 68 -10.42 15.48 9.56
C ARG A 68 -10.48 14.48 10.71
N LEU A 69 -9.72 13.39 10.59
CA LEU A 69 -9.60 12.37 11.62
C LEU A 69 -8.53 12.78 12.64
N LEU A 70 -8.89 12.81 13.92
CA LEU A 70 -8.02 13.19 15.03
C LEU A 70 -7.87 12.04 16.01
N PHE A 71 -6.70 11.97 16.63
CA PHE A 71 -6.41 11.09 17.75
C PHE A 71 -5.99 11.92 18.97
N GLY A 72 -6.69 11.72 20.09
CA GLY A 72 -6.59 12.65 21.21
C GLY A 72 -7.04 14.06 20.80
N ASN A 73 -6.39 15.09 21.34
CA ASN A 73 -6.82 16.48 21.16
C ASN A 73 -6.11 17.23 20.03
N SER A 74 -4.98 16.73 19.53
CA SER A 74 -4.08 17.53 18.68
C SER A 74 -3.38 16.77 17.56
N THR A 75 -3.52 15.45 17.49
CA THR A 75 -2.83 14.63 16.48
C THR A 75 -3.77 14.35 15.32
N GLU A 76 -3.50 14.93 14.16
CA GLU A 76 -4.28 14.68 12.93
C GLU A 76 -3.77 13.41 12.26
N ILE A 77 -4.65 12.44 12.03
CA ILE A 77 -4.32 11.19 11.33
C ILE A 77 -4.52 11.42 9.83
N ALA A 78 -3.46 11.19 9.05
CA ALA A 78 -3.51 11.17 7.60
C ALA A 78 -3.80 9.76 7.05
N TYR A 79 -3.34 8.73 7.76
CA TYR A 79 -3.59 7.32 7.42
C TYR A 79 -3.47 6.44 8.66
N GLN A 80 -4.22 5.36 8.68
CA GLN A 80 -4.11 4.33 9.71
C GLN A 80 -4.49 2.96 9.16
N ASP A 81 -3.85 1.93 9.70
CA ASP A 81 -4.31 0.56 9.68
C ASP A 81 -4.04 -0.11 11.04
N ASP A 82 -4.02 -1.44 11.06
CA ASP A 82 -3.81 -2.24 12.27
C ASP A 82 -2.34 -2.34 12.73
N GLU A 83 -1.37 -1.88 11.93
CA GLU A 83 0.06 -1.94 12.23
C GLU A 83 0.73 -0.55 12.28
N LEU A 84 0.30 0.36 11.41
CA LEU A 84 0.93 1.65 11.17
C LEU A 84 -0.08 2.80 11.25
N VAL A 85 0.36 3.89 11.87
CA VAL A 85 -0.35 5.18 11.83
C VAL A 85 0.57 6.24 11.24
N ILE A 86 0.02 7.05 10.34
CA ILE A 86 0.67 8.25 9.85
C ILE A 86 -0.10 9.44 10.36
N ALA A 87 0.59 10.26 11.13
CA ALA A 87 -0.03 11.39 11.79
C ALA A 87 0.86 12.62 11.81
N SER A 88 0.19 13.77 11.92
CA SER A 88 0.81 15.09 11.93
C SER A 88 0.92 15.59 13.37
N VAL A 89 2.16 15.87 13.80
CA VAL A 89 2.47 16.48 15.09
C VAL A 89 3.20 17.80 14.83
N VAL A 90 2.51 18.91 15.08
CA VAL A 90 2.95 20.25 14.70
C VAL A 90 2.81 21.22 15.87
N PHE A 91 3.85 22.04 16.08
CA PHE A 91 3.91 23.06 17.11
C PHE A 91 4.20 24.43 16.47
N ASN A 92 3.19 25.30 16.45
CA ASN A 92 3.38 26.71 16.16
C ASN A 92 3.74 27.42 17.48
N ILE A 93 4.93 28.01 17.56
CA ILE A 93 5.44 28.63 18.78
C ILE A 93 5.35 30.14 18.60
N ALA A 94 4.36 30.75 19.26
CA ALA A 94 4.20 32.20 19.28
C ALA A 94 5.42 32.84 19.96
N THR A 95 6.25 33.52 19.17
CA THR A 95 7.39 34.29 19.63
C THR A 95 7.10 35.77 19.53
N THR A 96 7.52 36.55 20.51
CA THR A 96 7.51 38.02 20.43
C THR A 96 8.76 38.51 19.70
N PRO A 97 8.65 39.18 18.53
CA PRO A 97 9.80 39.71 17.80
C PRO A 97 10.67 40.61 18.70
N GLY A 98 11.98 40.37 18.69
CA GLY A 98 12.95 41.19 19.45
C GLY A 98 13.09 40.89 20.95
N LEU A 99 12.30 39.97 21.53
CA LEU A 99 12.46 39.53 22.91
C LEU A 99 12.98 38.09 22.94
N LEU A 100 14.12 37.88 23.61
CA LEU A 100 14.66 36.53 23.84
C LEU A 100 13.78 35.78 24.85
N GLY A 101 13.48 34.53 24.55
CA GLY A 101 12.75 33.66 25.45
C GLY A 101 13.24 32.21 25.40
N THR A 102 12.82 31.47 26.43
CA THR A 102 12.93 30.01 26.48
C THR A 102 11.52 29.43 26.35
N TYR A 103 11.34 28.51 25.42
CA TYR A 103 10.05 27.87 25.13
C TYR A 103 10.20 26.38 25.33
N SER A 104 9.25 25.78 26.04
CA SER A 104 9.19 24.33 26.21
C SER A 104 7.89 23.79 25.64
N ARG A 105 7.97 22.65 24.98
CA ARG A 105 6.84 21.92 24.40
C ARG A 105 7.06 20.44 24.65
N SER A 106 5.96 19.71 24.80
CA SER A 106 5.97 18.26 24.95
C SER A 106 4.85 17.64 24.14
N TRP A 107 5.02 16.36 23.85
CA TRP A 107 3.99 15.54 23.23
C TRP A 107 4.12 14.11 23.75
N GLU A 108 2.98 13.51 24.04
CA GLU A 108 2.84 12.11 24.44
C GLU A 108 1.82 11.45 23.51
N ALA A 109 2.13 10.24 23.06
CA ALA A 109 1.27 9.43 22.23
C ALA A 109 -0.13 9.25 22.86
N PRO A 110 -1.22 9.60 22.15
CA PRO A 110 -2.58 9.39 22.64
C PRO A 110 -2.80 7.93 23.04
N GLY A 111 -3.39 7.71 24.21
CA GLY A 111 -3.64 6.36 24.74
C GLY A 111 -2.39 5.52 25.03
N ARG A 112 -1.18 6.06 24.81
CA ARG A 112 0.12 5.37 24.88
C ARG A 112 0.27 4.22 23.90
N VAL A 113 -0.52 4.20 22.82
CA VAL A 113 -0.56 3.09 21.85
C VAL A 113 0.30 3.32 20.61
N LEU A 114 0.91 4.51 20.48
CA LEU A 114 1.81 4.85 19.37
C LEU A 114 3.24 5.03 19.85
N SER A 115 4.22 4.59 19.05
CA SER A 115 5.63 4.97 19.22
C SER A 115 6.29 5.27 17.88
N PHE A 116 7.39 6.02 17.90
CA PHE A 116 8.06 6.42 16.66
C PHE A 116 8.72 5.22 15.97
N CYS A 117 8.54 5.17 14.65
CA CYS A 117 9.33 4.30 13.77
C CYS A 117 10.77 4.81 13.64
N GLN A 118 11.60 4.09 12.88
CA GLN A 118 12.93 4.56 12.50
C GLN A 118 12.83 5.83 11.65
N ASP A 119 13.91 6.62 11.62
CA ASP A 119 14.06 7.80 10.75
C ASP A 119 13.03 8.93 10.99
N THR A 120 12.49 8.99 12.22
CA THR A 120 11.70 10.13 12.67
C THR A 120 12.60 11.22 13.24
N SER A 121 12.48 12.45 12.73
CA SER A 121 13.24 13.59 13.23
C SER A 121 12.32 14.74 13.63
N LEU A 122 12.66 15.42 14.71
CA LEU A 122 12.07 16.71 15.06
C LEU A 122 12.75 17.80 14.22
N VAL A 123 11.97 18.45 13.36
CA VAL A 123 12.42 19.57 12.52
C VAL A 123 11.98 20.88 13.17
N ILE A 124 12.91 21.82 13.32
CA ILE A 124 12.65 23.13 13.90
C ILE A 124 13.07 24.22 12.92
N PHE A 125 12.17 25.15 12.63
CA PHE A 125 12.44 26.37 11.88
C PHE A 125 12.59 27.54 12.83
N GLY A 126 13.64 28.32 12.63
CA GLY A 126 13.90 29.51 13.42
C GLY A 126 15.32 30.02 13.24
N CYS A 127 15.53 31.28 13.63
CA CYS A 127 16.82 31.95 13.59
C CYS A 127 17.31 32.25 15.01
N GLY A 128 18.57 31.94 15.28
CA GLY A 128 19.21 32.22 16.56
C GLY A 128 18.61 31.37 17.67
N ILE A 129 18.53 30.06 17.45
CA ILE A 129 17.90 29.12 18.38
C ILE A 129 18.85 27.99 18.74
N ASP A 130 18.79 27.57 20.01
CA ASP A 130 19.36 26.30 20.48
C ASP A 130 18.23 25.43 21.00
N VAL A 131 18.22 24.17 20.59
CA VAL A 131 17.16 23.20 20.86
C VAL A 131 17.75 22.00 21.57
N PHE A 132 17.13 21.59 22.66
CA PHE A 132 17.43 20.35 23.38
C PHE A 132 16.22 19.45 23.39
N LEU A 133 16.40 18.19 23.03
CA LEU A 133 15.36 17.16 22.97
C LEU A 133 15.58 16.11 24.08
N PHE A 134 14.50 15.76 24.76
CA PHE A 134 14.46 14.83 25.87
C PHE A 134 13.40 13.75 25.60
N ASP A 135 13.75 12.49 25.87
CA ASP A 135 12.80 11.39 25.97
C ASP A 135 12.12 11.47 27.34
N ASP A 136 10.78 11.56 27.31
CA ASP A 136 9.92 11.67 28.48
C ASP A 136 8.98 10.46 28.61
N SER A 137 9.25 9.38 27.87
CA SER A 137 8.37 8.20 27.80
C SER A 137 8.10 7.55 29.16
N ASP A 138 9.10 7.56 30.04
CA ASP A 138 9.05 7.00 31.40
C ASP A 138 9.43 8.03 32.48
N ASN A 139 9.22 9.33 32.22
CA ASN A 139 9.64 10.45 33.09
C ASN A 139 11.15 10.49 33.41
N THR A 140 11.98 9.90 32.54
CA THR A 140 13.43 9.80 32.75
C THR A 140 14.18 11.05 32.27
N ASN A 141 13.57 11.87 31.40
CA ASN A 141 14.16 13.07 30.81
C ASN A 141 15.56 12.84 30.23
N ILE A 142 15.74 11.72 29.52
CA ILE A 142 17.02 11.35 28.91
C ILE A 142 17.24 12.23 27.68
N ILE A 143 18.40 12.89 27.60
CA ILE A 143 18.75 13.72 26.43
C ILE A 143 18.89 12.83 25.20
N GLN A 144 18.07 13.09 24.18
CA GLN A 144 18.15 12.45 22.86
C GLN A 144 19.14 13.17 21.95
N GLY A 145 19.17 14.50 22.03
CA GLY A 145 20.06 15.28 21.19
C GLY A 145 19.90 16.78 21.38
N HIS A 146 20.68 17.54 20.61
CA HIS A 146 20.60 18.99 20.56
C HIS A 146 20.88 19.47 19.13
N CYS A 147 20.27 20.57 18.73
CA CYS A 147 20.59 21.26 17.49
C CYS A 147 20.55 22.76 17.68
N SER A 148 21.18 23.50 16.78
CA SER A 148 21.11 24.96 16.76
C SER A 148 20.87 25.45 15.34
N SER A 149 20.31 26.64 15.20
CA SER A 149 20.11 27.26 13.90
C SER A 149 20.36 28.76 13.93
N GLU A 150 21.00 29.26 12.87
CA GLU A 150 21.40 30.65 12.68
C GLU A 150 20.93 31.17 11.32
N CYS A 151 20.79 32.48 11.20
CA CYS A 151 20.35 33.15 9.99
C CYS A 151 21.28 34.30 9.60
N THR A 152 21.39 34.51 8.29
CA THR A 152 22.15 35.61 7.71
C THR A 152 21.32 36.30 6.64
N SER A 153 21.91 37.04 5.69
CA SER A 153 21.13 37.61 4.59
C SER A 153 20.56 36.51 3.70
N ILE A 154 19.36 36.75 3.16
CA ILE A 154 18.66 35.80 2.27
C ILE A 154 19.58 35.35 1.13
N ALA A 155 20.30 36.28 0.47
CA ALA A 155 21.22 35.94 -0.62
C ALA A 155 22.34 34.97 -0.20
N VAL A 156 22.83 35.06 1.05
CA VAL A 156 23.86 34.14 1.56
C VAL A 156 23.24 32.80 1.94
N MET A 157 22.05 32.81 2.54
CA MET A 157 21.28 31.60 2.84
C MET A 157 20.95 30.84 1.55
N GLU A 158 20.41 31.49 0.52
CA GLU A 158 20.11 30.89 -0.78
C GLU A 158 21.33 30.24 -1.42
N LYS A 159 22.51 30.86 -1.29
CA LYS A 159 23.76 30.31 -1.81
C LYS A 159 24.24 29.08 -1.03
N LYS A 160 24.02 29.04 0.29
CA LYS A 160 24.43 27.93 1.16
C LYS A 160 23.43 26.76 1.14
N LEU A 161 22.16 27.05 0.92
CA LEU A 161 21.04 26.11 0.91
C LEU A 161 20.80 25.46 -0.46
N GLN A 162 21.74 25.58 -1.41
CA GLN A 162 21.65 24.91 -2.72
C GLN A 162 21.66 23.38 -2.56
N ARG A 163 20.48 22.81 -2.28
CA ARG A 163 20.19 21.38 -2.09
C ARG A 163 20.87 20.74 -0.88
N ARG A 164 20.82 21.39 0.28
CA ARG A 164 21.32 20.81 1.53
C ARG A 164 20.17 20.48 2.48
N PRO A 165 20.28 19.36 3.23
CA PRO A 165 19.31 19.01 4.26
C PRO A 165 19.29 20.07 5.36
N CYS A 166 18.20 20.09 6.10
CA CYS A 166 17.95 21.03 7.18
C CYS A 166 18.99 20.93 8.31
N ASN A 167 20.07 21.73 8.24
CA ASN A 167 21.17 21.61 9.20
C ASN A 167 21.86 22.96 9.50
N GLY A 168 21.30 23.70 10.47
CA GLY A 168 21.94 24.82 11.13
C GLY A 168 21.72 26.21 10.50
N MET A 169 21.02 26.30 9.37
CA MET A 169 20.80 27.57 8.67
C MET A 169 19.31 27.81 8.43
N GLY A 170 18.66 28.59 9.29
CA GLY A 170 17.22 28.84 9.29
C GLY A 170 16.36 27.65 9.75
N CYS A 171 16.94 26.45 9.82
CA CYS A 171 16.32 25.30 10.44
C CYS A 171 17.37 24.37 11.07
N CYS A 172 16.94 23.44 11.93
CA CYS A 172 17.75 22.32 12.40
C CYS A 172 16.88 21.10 12.73
N THR A 173 17.50 19.91 12.70
CA THR A 173 16.84 18.63 13.00
C THR A 173 17.49 17.92 14.18
N ILE A 174 16.69 17.13 14.90
CA ILE A 174 17.17 16.20 15.93
C ILE A 174 16.46 14.87 15.70
N ASP A 175 17.22 13.79 15.54
CA ASP A 175 16.65 12.45 15.33
C ASP A 175 16.09 11.89 16.64
N LEU A 176 14.92 11.26 16.55
CA LEU A 176 14.26 10.57 17.64
C LEU A 176 14.60 9.08 17.57
N SER A 177 14.92 8.49 18.72
CA SER A 177 15.10 7.04 18.81
C SER A 177 13.76 6.32 18.60
N GLU A 178 13.80 5.22 17.85
CA GLU A 178 12.65 4.33 17.66
C GLU A 178 12.09 3.85 19.01
N GLY A 179 10.76 3.78 19.12
CA GLY A 179 10.07 3.28 20.31
C GLY A 179 9.81 4.32 21.40
N ILE A 180 10.32 5.55 21.25
CA ILE A 180 9.91 6.68 22.09
C ILE A 180 8.42 6.95 21.84
N ARG A 181 7.67 7.16 22.93
CA ARG A 181 6.23 7.47 22.90
C ARG A 181 5.92 8.86 23.45
N ALA A 182 6.85 9.48 24.16
CA ALA A 182 6.71 10.84 24.65
C ALA A 182 8.05 11.56 24.61
N PHE A 183 8.02 12.84 24.25
CA PHE A 183 9.21 13.68 24.23
C PHE A 183 8.89 15.08 24.70
N GLN A 184 9.91 15.74 25.22
CA GLN A 184 9.90 17.17 25.53
C GLN A 184 11.07 17.82 24.79
N PHE A 185 10.86 19.03 24.28
CA PHE A 185 11.94 19.84 23.75
C PHE A 185 11.90 21.25 24.31
N THR A 186 13.09 21.82 24.46
CA THR A 186 13.29 23.18 24.95
C THR A 186 14.07 23.96 23.91
N ILE A 187 13.56 25.14 23.56
CA ILE A 187 14.17 26.08 22.63
C ILE A 187 14.59 27.32 23.40
N THR A 188 15.86 27.69 23.29
CA THR A 188 16.40 28.93 23.84
C THR A 188 16.78 29.85 22.69
N GLN A 189 16.28 31.09 22.72
CA GLN A 189 16.68 32.09 21.73
C GLN A 189 18.00 32.75 22.14
N ARG A 190 18.89 32.92 21.17
CA ARG A 190 20.14 33.68 21.26
C ARG A 190 20.02 35.02 20.56
N GLU A 191 20.79 36.00 21.02
CA GLU A 191 20.91 37.27 20.30
C GLU A 191 21.59 37.05 18.95
N GLU A 192 20.92 37.46 17.88
CA GLU A 192 21.43 37.38 16.52
C GLU A 192 21.04 38.64 15.74
N LYS A 193 21.99 39.23 15.01
CA LYS A 193 21.72 40.37 14.12
C LYS A 193 21.06 39.86 12.85
N ARG A 194 19.75 40.07 12.73
CA ARG A 194 18.93 39.58 11.63
C ARG A 194 18.47 40.73 10.73
N PRO A 195 18.77 40.70 9.42
CA PRO A 195 18.16 41.63 8.48
C PRO A 195 16.68 41.28 8.27
N LEU A 196 15.81 42.29 8.14
CA LEU A 196 14.41 42.08 7.74
C LEU A 196 14.35 41.42 6.35
N PRO A 197 13.42 40.48 6.10
CA PRO A 197 12.27 40.07 6.92
C PRO A 197 12.54 38.97 7.97
N LEU A 198 13.76 38.43 8.08
CA LEU A 198 14.09 37.32 8.99
C LEU A 198 14.00 37.69 10.48
N GLY A 199 13.97 38.98 10.80
CA GLY A 199 13.78 39.47 12.17
C GLY A 199 12.39 39.16 12.75
N ASP A 200 11.38 38.98 11.90
CA ASP A 200 9.98 38.73 12.29
C ASP A 200 9.59 37.23 12.18
N ALA A 201 10.53 36.37 11.78
CA ALA A 201 10.26 34.94 11.62
C ALA A 201 9.94 34.29 12.97
N THR A 202 8.80 33.60 13.03
CA THR A 202 8.36 32.83 14.20
C THR A 202 8.99 31.44 14.23
N ILE A 203 9.10 30.85 15.42
CA ILE A 203 9.61 29.48 15.55
C ILE A 203 8.50 28.48 15.27
N LYS A 204 8.79 27.47 14.46
CA LYS A 204 7.90 26.33 14.23
C LYS A 204 8.64 25.03 14.46
N ALA A 205 7.97 24.02 14.99
CA ALA A 205 8.53 22.69 15.12
C ALA A 205 7.50 21.65 14.66
N PHE A 206 7.96 20.57 14.05
CA PHE A 206 7.11 19.47 13.60
C PHE A 206 7.93 18.20 13.50
N LEU A 207 7.23 17.06 13.49
CA LEU A 207 7.87 15.78 13.23
C LEU A 207 7.83 15.48 11.73
N ASN A 208 8.94 14.95 11.22
CA ASN A 208 9.05 14.47 9.85
C ASN A 208 9.59 13.04 9.86
N ASN A 209 9.19 12.25 8.86
CA ASN A 209 9.88 11.02 8.52
C ASN A 209 10.77 11.31 7.31
N ASP A 210 12.01 10.83 7.31
CA ASP A 210 13.02 11.10 6.29
C ASP A 210 13.60 12.55 6.31
N GLU A 211 14.58 12.82 5.45
CA GLU A 211 15.23 14.14 5.34
C GLU A 211 14.26 15.21 4.81
N PHE A 212 14.23 16.37 5.48
CA PHE A 212 13.41 17.50 5.08
C PHE A 212 14.18 18.53 4.24
N ASP A 213 13.71 18.77 3.02
CA ASP A 213 14.24 19.77 2.09
C ASP A 213 13.77 21.19 2.48
N PHE A 214 14.63 21.93 3.15
CA PHE A 214 14.32 23.26 3.65
C PHE A 214 14.30 24.34 2.56
N ALA A 215 13.21 25.11 2.49
CA ALA A 215 13.14 26.36 1.74
C ALA A 215 12.99 27.58 2.65
N ILE A 216 13.60 28.70 2.26
CA ILE A 216 13.49 29.98 2.99
C ILE A 216 12.02 30.45 3.08
N ALA A 217 11.19 30.11 2.10
CA ALA A 217 9.76 30.40 2.12
C ALA A 217 9.05 29.74 3.33
N ASP A 218 9.49 28.55 3.75
CA ASP A 218 8.90 27.82 4.88
C ASP A 218 9.17 28.50 6.21
N LEU A 219 10.38 29.05 6.35
CA LEU A 219 10.79 29.86 7.50
C LEU A 219 10.00 31.17 7.60
N LEU A 220 9.71 31.81 6.46
CA LEU A 220 8.98 33.08 6.40
C LEU A 220 7.46 32.93 6.47
N SER A 221 6.93 31.72 6.34
CA SER A 221 5.50 31.47 6.47
C SER A 221 5.01 31.86 7.87
N GLU A 222 3.77 32.31 8.02
CA GLU A 222 3.19 32.64 9.35
C GLU A 222 2.92 31.37 10.17
N ASN A 223 2.40 30.32 9.55
CA ASN A 223 2.03 29.07 10.22
C ASN A 223 2.43 27.87 9.38
N ILE A 224 2.71 26.74 10.03
CA ILE A 224 2.88 25.47 9.35
C ILE A 224 1.72 24.54 9.68
N ASN A 225 1.27 23.81 8.68
CA ASN A 225 0.29 22.73 8.83
C ASN A 225 0.61 21.59 7.86
N ALA A 226 -0.12 20.48 8.02
CA ALA A 226 0.11 19.28 7.26
C ALA A 226 0.02 19.45 5.74
N SER A 227 -0.97 20.22 5.29
CA SER A 227 -1.20 20.48 3.87
C SER A 227 -0.21 21.47 3.24
N THR A 228 0.55 22.26 4.00
CA THR A 228 1.35 23.37 3.46
C THR A 228 2.81 23.05 3.14
N ILE A 229 3.47 22.17 3.90
CA ILE A 229 4.94 22.01 3.84
C ILE A 229 5.36 20.53 3.76
N GLY A 230 4.41 19.58 3.68
CA GLY A 230 4.71 18.14 3.83
C GLY A 230 5.17 17.74 5.24
N ALA A 231 5.08 18.68 6.18
CA ALA A 231 5.58 18.67 7.56
C ALA A 231 4.84 17.73 8.53
N SER A 232 4.34 16.58 8.06
CA SER A 232 3.14 16.01 8.67
C SER A 232 2.84 14.55 8.40
N SER A 233 3.87 13.77 8.11
CA SER A 233 3.72 12.34 7.82
C SER A 233 4.70 11.53 8.65
N SER A 234 4.70 11.73 9.97
CA SER A 234 5.48 10.87 10.85
C SER A 234 4.83 9.50 10.93
N LEU A 235 5.68 8.47 10.86
CA LEU A 235 5.27 7.09 10.96
C LEU A 235 5.32 6.65 12.43
N PHE A 236 4.24 6.01 12.85
CA PHE A 236 4.09 5.46 14.18
C PHE A 236 3.75 3.99 14.10
N SER A 237 4.48 3.17 14.85
CA SER A 237 4.09 1.79 15.09
C SER A 237 2.97 1.74 16.13
N VAL A 238 2.12 0.74 16.01
CA VAL A 238 0.97 0.53 16.88
C VAL A 238 1.24 -0.60 17.86
N ALA A 239 1.03 -0.33 19.15
CA ALA A 239 1.16 -1.32 20.21
C ALA A 239 -0.07 -1.37 21.10
N ILE A 240 -0.42 -2.59 21.51
CA ILE A 240 -1.28 -2.84 22.64
C ILE A 240 -0.48 -2.72 23.93
N THR A 241 -0.91 -1.81 24.82
CA THR A 241 -0.20 -1.50 26.08
C THR A 241 -0.95 -1.92 27.34
N ASP A 242 -1.99 -2.75 27.22
CA ASP A 242 -2.74 -3.24 28.38
C ASP A 242 -1.99 -4.32 29.18
N GLN A 243 -1.00 -4.96 28.55
CA GLN A 243 -0.07 -5.91 29.16
C GLN A 243 1.34 -5.65 28.60
N PRO A 244 2.40 -5.96 29.37
CA PRO A 244 3.77 -5.54 29.00
C PRO A 244 4.41 -6.38 27.88
N ASN A 245 3.89 -7.59 27.59
CA ASN A 245 4.40 -8.49 26.56
C ASN A 245 3.38 -9.61 26.25
N CYS A 246 3.62 -10.35 25.17
CA CYS A 246 2.82 -11.46 24.69
C CYS A 246 2.65 -12.59 25.72
N SER A 247 3.73 -12.95 26.43
CA SER A 247 3.71 -14.08 27.36
C SER A 247 2.70 -13.89 28.50
N ILE A 248 2.51 -12.64 28.94
CA ILE A 248 1.52 -12.27 29.95
C ILE A 248 0.16 -12.06 29.28
N ALA A 249 0.14 -11.40 28.12
CA ALA A 249 -1.10 -11.07 27.41
C ALA A 249 -1.92 -12.29 27.01
N GLN A 250 -1.28 -13.36 26.53
CA GLN A 250 -1.94 -14.60 26.11
C GLN A 250 -2.66 -15.33 27.25
N LEU A 251 -2.30 -15.04 28.50
CA LEU A 251 -2.93 -15.61 29.69
C LEU A 251 -4.14 -14.79 30.18
N LYS A 252 -4.38 -13.61 29.59
CA LYS A 252 -5.48 -12.72 30.00
C LYS A 252 -6.74 -12.99 29.20
N THR A 253 -7.87 -12.76 29.86
CA THR A 253 -9.20 -12.88 29.23
C THR A 253 -9.49 -11.78 28.21
N ASN A 254 -8.75 -10.66 28.25
CA ASN A 254 -8.88 -9.51 27.36
C ASN A 254 -7.76 -9.43 26.32
N TYR A 255 -7.14 -10.58 26.01
CA TYR A 255 -6.12 -10.71 24.98
C TYR A 255 -6.61 -10.19 23.63
N ALA A 256 -5.80 -9.33 22.99
CA ALA A 256 -6.22 -8.60 21.80
C ALA A 256 -6.23 -9.44 20.52
N CYS A 257 -5.29 -10.38 20.40
CA CYS A 257 -5.07 -11.06 19.13
C CYS A 257 -6.13 -12.12 18.86
N SER A 258 -6.57 -12.17 17.60
CA SER A 258 -7.56 -13.11 17.10
C SER A 258 -6.95 -14.50 16.83
N ASN A 259 -7.72 -15.39 16.22
CA ASN A 259 -7.25 -16.74 15.94
C ASN A 259 -6.39 -16.76 14.66
N GLY A 260 -5.27 -17.48 14.70
CA GLY A 260 -4.32 -17.55 13.58
C GLY A 260 -3.35 -16.37 13.47
N SER A 261 -3.52 -15.30 14.25
CA SER A 261 -2.54 -14.21 14.35
C SER A 261 -1.36 -14.58 15.23
N THR A 262 -0.19 -14.02 14.93
CA THR A 262 1.01 -14.11 15.76
C THR A 262 1.07 -12.91 16.70
N CYS A 263 1.44 -13.15 17.96
CA CYS A 263 1.72 -12.06 18.90
C CYS A 263 3.20 -11.68 18.81
N VAL A 264 3.47 -10.38 18.75
CA VAL A 264 4.81 -9.82 18.67
C VAL A 264 5.06 -8.91 19.87
N ASP A 265 6.19 -9.12 20.56
CA ASP A 265 6.58 -8.29 21.71
C ASP A 265 7.11 -6.93 21.26
N GLU A 266 6.50 -5.84 21.75
CA GLU A 266 6.94 -4.47 21.48
C GLU A 266 7.97 -4.03 22.52
N LYS A 267 9.22 -4.49 22.32
CA LYS A 267 10.31 -4.36 23.31
C LYS A 267 10.64 -2.93 23.71
N LYS A 268 10.44 -1.95 22.82
CA LYS A 268 10.82 -0.55 23.05
C LYS A 268 9.70 0.28 23.69
N GLN A 269 8.44 0.01 23.35
CA GLN A 269 7.27 0.76 23.86
C GLN A 269 6.66 0.16 25.14
N HIS A 270 7.07 -1.07 25.51
CA HIS A 270 6.41 -1.95 26.48
C HIS A 270 4.98 -2.29 26.04
N GLY A 271 4.77 -3.49 25.52
CA GLY A 271 3.48 -3.91 24.99
C GLY A 271 3.60 -5.12 24.08
N TYR A 272 2.55 -5.35 23.29
CA TYR A 272 2.55 -6.33 22.22
C TYR A 272 1.72 -5.86 21.03
N SER A 273 1.94 -6.44 19.86
CA SER A 273 1.11 -6.26 18.68
C SER A 273 0.66 -7.62 18.17
N CYS A 274 -0.34 -7.62 17.29
CA CYS A 274 -0.85 -8.82 16.64
C CYS A 274 -0.62 -8.67 15.14
N SER A 275 -0.03 -9.68 14.51
CA SER A 275 0.25 -9.66 13.08
C SER A 275 -0.28 -10.92 12.38
N CYS A 276 -0.62 -10.75 11.11
CA CYS A 276 -0.93 -11.88 10.23
C CYS A 276 0.32 -12.35 9.47
N PRO A 277 0.37 -13.60 9.00
CA PRO A 277 1.38 -14.02 8.04
C PRO A 277 1.35 -13.13 6.78
N ALA A 278 2.50 -12.89 6.14
CA ALA A 278 2.66 -11.92 5.05
C ALA A 278 1.65 -12.06 3.88
N ASP A 279 1.10 -13.25 3.68
CA ASP A 279 0.11 -13.54 2.62
C ASP A 279 -1.34 -13.28 3.04
N ASN A 280 -1.58 -12.81 4.27
CA ASN A 280 -2.91 -12.60 4.82
C ASN A 280 -3.12 -11.13 5.24
N SER A 281 -3.90 -10.40 4.43
CA SER A 281 -4.27 -8.99 4.68
C SER A 281 -5.48 -8.80 5.63
N ASN A 282 -5.91 -9.85 6.31
CA ASN A 282 -6.97 -9.77 7.30
C ASN A 282 -6.51 -8.98 8.52
N ASN A 283 -7.49 -8.47 9.26
CA ASN A 283 -7.21 -7.74 10.49
C ASN A 283 -6.92 -8.75 11.63
N PRO A 284 -5.73 -8.72 12.26
CA PRO A 284 -5.33 -9.66 13.31
C PRO A 284 -6.05 -9.42 14.64
N TYR A 285 -6.80 -8.33 14.78
CA TYR A 285 -7.58 -7.96 15.97
C TYR A 285 -9.09 -8.24 15.83
N LEU A 286 -9.55 -8.78 14.70
CA LEU A 286 -10.95 -9.13 14.44
C LEU A 286 -11.13 -10.64 14.24
N LEU A 287 -12.32 -11.18 14.54
CA LEU A 287 -12.68 -12.54 14.15
C LEU A 287 -13.14 -12.62 12.68
N PRO A 288 -12.75 -13.66 11.91
CA PRO A 288 -12.08 -14.90 12.35
C PRO A 288 -10.55 -14.81 12.51
N GLY A 289 -9.94 -13.67 12.20
CA GLY A 289 -8.52 -13.38 12.38
C GLY A 289 -7.68 -13.63 11.13
N CYS A 290 -6.45 -14.06 11.35
CA CYS A 290 -5.52 -14.43 10.28
C CYS A 290 -5.68 -15.89 9.82
N LYS A 291 -6.78 -16.54 10.22
CA LYS A 291 -7.22 -17.71 9.47
C LYS A 291 -7.47 -17.25 8.04
N GLN A 292 -6.80 -17.89 7.09
CA GLN A 292 -7.22 -17.85 5.70
C GLN A 292 -8.70 -18.19 5.73
N ASP A 293 -9.54 -17.22 5.42
CA ASP A 293 -10.82 -17.59 4.88
C ASP A 293 -10.46 -18.38 3.61
N PRO A 294 -10.90 -19.63 3.42
CA PRO A 294 -10.74 -20.32 2.15
C PRO A 294 -11.38 -19.54 0.97
N TYR A 295 -11.96 -18.37 1.24
CA TYR A 295 -12.47 -17.37 0.32
C TYR A 295 -11.69 -16.06 0.39
N GLN A 296 -10.50 -15.93 -0.20
CA GLN A 296 -10.08 -14.60 -0.69
C GLN A 296 -9.07 -14.59 -1.84
N TYR A 297 -9.26 -15.49 -2.81
CA TYR A 297 -9.46 -14.95 -4.15
C TYR A 297 -10.97 -14.84 -4.34
N ILE A 298 -11.55 -13.65 -4.12
CA ILE A 298 -12.98 -13.45 -4.39
C ILE A 298 -13.12 -13.42 -5.91
N SER A 299 -13.28 -14.60 -6.52
CA SER A 299 -13.41 -14.77 -7.97
C SER A 299 -14.77 -14.30 -8.52
N LEU A 300 -15.58 -13.64 -7.70
CA LEU A 300 -16.90 -13.11 -8.03
C LEU A 300 -17.00 -11.73 -7.41
N GLN A 301 -17.00 -10.67 -8.22
CA GLN A 301 -17.35 -9.32 -7.76
C GLN A 301 -18.61 -9.41 -6.87
N THR A 302 -18.42 -9.35 -5.55
CA THR A 302 -19.50 -9.52 -4.58
C THR A 302 -20.51 -8.39 -4.68
N LYS A 303 -20.04 -7.23 -5.14
CA LYS A 303 -20.84 -6.06 -5.45
C LYS A 303 -21.08 -5.98 -6.96
N ARG A 304 -22.35 -6.07 -7.38
CA ARG A 304 -22.72 -5.99 -8.82
C ARG A 304 -22.50 -4.62 -9.44
N ASN A 305 -22.47 -3.56 -8.61
CA ASN A 305 -22.30 -2.17 -9.03
C ASN A 305 -21.00 -1.61 -8.45
N CYS A 306 -19.89 -1.92 -9.10
CA CYS A 306 -18.57 -1.34 -8.80
C CYS A 306 -18.27 -0.19 -9.75
N SER A 307 -17.71 0.89 -9.21
CA SER A 307 -17.17 1.98 -10.03
C SER A 307 -16.02 1.48 -10.89
N LYS A 308 -16.16 1.62 -12.21
CA LYS A 308 -15.17 1.15 -13.22
C LYS A 308 -14.21 2.24 -13.68
N PHE A 309 -14.42 3.48 -13.25
CA PHE A 309 -13.64 4.64 -13.69
C PHE A 309 -13.41 5.58 -12.52
N CYS A 310 -12.21 6.15 -12.47
CA CYS A 310 -11.89 7.32 -11.66
C CYS A 310 -11.44 8.43 -12.61
N GLY A 311 -12.29 9.45 -12.80
CA GLY A 311 -12.06 10.43 -13.86
C GLY A 311 -12.03 9.76 -15.23
N SER A 312 -10.90 9.87 -15.94
CA SER A 312 -10.64 9.20 -17.22
C SER A 312 -9.95 7.84 -17.09
N THR A 313 -9.46 7.48 -15.91
CA THR A 313 -8.72 6.24 -15.69
C THR A 313 -9.68 5.07 -15.53
N SER A 314 -9.53 4.04 -16.38
CA SER A 314 -10.26 2.78 -16.27
C SER A 314 -9.71 1.95 -15.12
N ILE A 315 -10.60 1.46 -14.25
CA ILE A 315 -10.29 0.61 -13.07
C ILE A 315 -10.92 -0.77 -13.29
N PRO A 316 -10.25 -1.66 -14.02
CA PRO A 316 -10.71 -3.01 -14.26
C PRO A 316 -10.32 -3.95 -13.10
N PHE A 317 -11.14 -4.97 -12.84
CA PHE A 317 -10.77 -6.06 -11.92
C PHE A 317 -9.45 -6.73 -12.38
N PRO A 318 -8.49 -7.06 -11.49
CA PRO A 318 -8.61 -7.26 -10.05
C PRO A 318 -8.61 -5.97 -9.21
N PHE A 319 -8.42 -4.81 -9.83
CA PHE A 319 -8.41 -3.52 -9.14
C PHE A 319 -9.83 -3.03 -8.82
N GLY A 320 -9.96 -2.27 -7.74
CA GLY A 320 -11.25 -1.72 -7.30
C GLY A 320 -11.11 -0.46 -6.46
N LEU A 321 -12.13 0.41 -6.51
CA LEU A 321 -12.19 1.66 -5.75
C LEU A 321 -12.95 1.54 -4.42
N GLU A 322 -13.59 0.38 -4.21
CA GLU A 322 -14.59 0.18 -3.16
C GLU A 322 -14.39 -1.21 -2.54
N GLN A 323 -14.74 -1.34 -1.27
CA GLN A 323 -14.66 -2.61 -0.56
C GLN A 323 -15.48 -3.70 -1.28
N GLY A 324 -14.83 -4.83 -1.59
CA GLY A 324 -15.44 -5.95 -2.30
C GLY A 324 -15.58 -5.75 -3.82
N CYS A 325 -14.96 -4.70 -4.37
CA CYS A 325 -14.83 -4.47 -5.82
C CYS A 325 -13.44 -4.78 -6.38
N SER A 326 -12.44 -4.96 -5.52
CA SER A 326 -11.12 -5.48 -5.84
C SER A 326 -11.01 -6.97 -5.51
N ALA A 327 -10.00 -7.66 -6.06
CA ALA A 327 -9.74 -9.07 -5.77
C ALA A 327 -9.23 -9.29 -4.33
N ASN A 328 -8.43 -8.35 -3.84
CA ASN A 328 -7.95 -8.26 -2.46
C ASN A 328 -7.62 -6.79 -2.11
N LYS A 329 -7.24 -6.53 -0.86
CA LYS A 329 -6.89 -5.17 -0.39
C LYS A 329 -5.71 -4.54 -1.12
N LYS A 330 -4.73 -5.32 -1.60
CA LYS A 330 -3.55 -4.82 -2.34
C LYS A 330 -3.93 -4.25 -3.72
N PHE A 331 -5.08 -4.66 -4.26
CA PHE A 331 -5.65 -4.14 -5.49
C PHE A 331 -6.66 -3.00 -5.27
N GLU A 332 -6.81 -2.49 -4.03
CA GLU A 332 -7.65 -1.32 -3.77
C GLU A 332 -6.93 -0.03 -4.17
N LEU A 333 -7.62 0.81 -4.93
CA LEU A 333 -7.16 2.15 -5.30
C LEU A 333 -8.03 3.21 -4.63
N ASN A 334 -7.44 4.38 -4.39
CA ASN A 334 -8.16 5.56 -3.96
C ASN A 334 -8.45 6.46 -5.17
N CYS A 335 -9.70 6.94 -5.29
CA CYS A 335 -10.07 7.96 -6.27
C CYS A 335 -10.28 9.31 -5.56
N THR A 336 -9.33 10.22 -5.70
CA THR A 336 -9.43 11.57 -5.13
C THR A 336 -9.32 12.60 -6.23
N SER A 337 -10.24 13.56 -6.28
CA SER A 337 -10.25 14.64 -7.30
C SER A 337 -10.16 14.14 -8.75
N ASN A 338 -10.85 13.03 -9.07
CA ASN A 338 -10.81 12.36 -10.39
C ASN A 338 -9.44 11.79 -10.79
N GLN A 339 -8.53 11.59 -9.82
CA GLN A 339 -7.25 10.93 -10.02
C GLN A 339 -7.21 9.63 -9.21
N ALA A 340 -6.78 8.54 -9.85
CA ALA A 340 -6.63 7.24 -9.21
C ALA A 340 -5.24 7.15 -8.58
N PHE A 341 -5.16 6.61 -7.37
CA PHE A 341 -3.92 6.41 -6.63
C PHE A 341 -3.82 4.98 -6.10
N ILE A 342 -2.61 4.42 -6.12
CA ILE A 342 -2.29 3.10 -5.57
C ILE A 342 -1.20 3.22 -4.51
N GLY A 343 -1.23 2.34 -3.51
CA GLY A 343 -0.34 2.35 -2.34
C GLY A 343 -0.93 3.08 -1.12
N ARG A 344 -0.22 2.99 0.01
CA ARG A 344 -0.58 3.68 1.26
C ARG A 344 0.05 5.09 1.29
N PRO A 345 -0.63 6.09 1.89
CA PRO A 345 0.01 7.36 2.27
C PRO A 345 1.30 7.10 3.08
N PRO A 346 2.31 7.98 3.05
CA PRO A 346 2.41 9.16 2.19
C PRO A 346 2.83 8.81 0.75
N ARG A 347 3.17 7.55 0.45
CA ARG A 347 3.71 7.11 -0.85
C ARG A 347 2.61 6.58 -1.76
N GLN A 348 1.65 7.46 -2.07
CA GLN A 348 0.61 7.18 -3.06
C GLN A 348 1.09 7.54 -4.46
N LEU A 349 0.94 6.61 -5.40
CA LEU A 349 1.34 6.80 -6.78
C LEU A 349 0.11 6.95 -7.66
N GLN A 350 0.11 7.99 -8.48
CA GLN A 350 -1.00 8.25 -9.38
C GLN A 350 -1.01 7.22 -10.51
N VAL A 351 -2.12 6.51 -10.65
CA VAL A 351 -2.36 5.54 -11.71
C VAL A 351 -2.99 6.24 -12.91
N THR A 352 -2.32 6.19 -14.05
CA THR A 352 -2.79 6.78 -15.30
C THR A 352 -3.52 5.79 -16.18
N ASN A 353 -3.12 4.51 -16.17
CA ASN A 353 -3.78 3.46 -16.93
C ASN A 353 -3.50 2.07 -16.33
N ILE A 354 -4.40 1.11 -16.55
CA ILE A 354 -4.26 -0.29 -16.14
C ILE A 354 -4.58 -1.18 -17.35
N SER A 355 -3.59 -1.93 -17.81
CA SER A 355 -3.71 -2.92 -18.89
C SER A 355 -3.74 -4.33 -18.29
N VAL A 356 -4.94 -4.88 -18.09
CA VAL A 356 -5.13 -6.21 -17.46
C VAL A 356 -4.54 -7.33 -18.31
N ASP A 357 -4.76 -7.29 -19.61
CA ASP A 357 -4.26 -8.33 -20.52
C ASP A 357 -2.72 -8.33 -20.57
N GLU A 358 -2.10 -7.15 -20.67
CA GLU A 358 -0.65 -7.05 -20.69
C GLU A 358 -0.03 -7.24 -19.30
N GLY A 359 -0.82 -7.08 -18.23
CA GLY A 359 -0.34 -7.16 -16.86
C GLY A 359 0.43 -5.94 -16.42
N LEU A 360 0.07 -4.74 -16.92
CA LEU A 360 0.80 -3.49 -16.72
C LEU A 360 -0.06 -2.42 -16.02
N VAL A 361 0.51 -1.76 -15.02
CA VAL A 361 -0.02 -0.55 -14.38
C VAL A 361 0.87 0.62 -14.77
N TYR A 362 0.30 1.63 -15.40
CA TYR A 362 0.99 2.84 -15.77
C TYR A 362 0.81 3.87 -14.66
N LEU A 363 1.92 4.42 -14.20
CA LEU A 363 1.98 5.44 -13.17
C LEU A 363 2.37 6.78 -13.80
N ASP A 364 1.75 7.86 -13.31
CA ASP A 364 2.21 9.21 -13.66
C ASP A 364 3.63 9.39 -13.12
N ARG A 365 4.45 10.16 -13.85
CA ARG A 365 5.89 10.31 -13.59
C ARG A 365 6.18 10.42 -12.10
N ILE A 366 6.99 9.49 -11.58
CA ILE A 366 7.65 9.67 -10.29
C ILE A 366 8.44 10.97 -10.43
N ASP A 367 8.00 12.04 -9.79
CA ASP A 367 8.66 13.33 -9.88
C ASP A 367 10.11 13.12 -9.41
N HIS A 368 11.07 13.40 -10.29
CA HIS A 368 12.51 13.20 -10.06
C HIS A 368 13.06 14.03 -8.89
N LYS A 369 12.21 14.76 -8.15
CA LYS A 369 12.54 15.37 -6.86
C LYS A 369 13.10 14.38 -5.83
N TYR A 370 12.67 13.11 -5.86
CA TYR A 370 13.23 12.06 -4.98
C TYR A 370 14.58 11.49 -5.44
N THR A 371 15.04 11.77 -6.66
CA THR A 371 16.26 11.18 -7.25
C THR A 371 17.47 12.13 -7.28
N SER A 372 17.48 13.19 -6.44
CA SER A 372 18.67 14.05 -6.29
C SER A 372 19.55 13.66 -5.09
N SER A 373 19.43 12.45 -4.54
CA SER A 373 20.51 11.84 -3.76
C SER A 373 21.52 11.25 -4.75
N ARG A 374 22.79 11.68 -4.66
CA ARG A 374 23.89 11.11 -5.44
C ARG A 374 24.25 9.73 -4.88
N HIS A 375 23.36 8.77 -4.97
CA HIS A 375 23.73 7.37 -4.92
C HIS A 375 22.96 6.65 -6.02
N THR A 376 23.70 6.17 -7.02
CA THR A 376 23.26 5.17 -8.02
C THR A 376 22.98 3.80 -7.37
N ALA A 377 22.42 3.82 -6.16
CA ALA A 377 22.03 2.72 -5.30
C ALA A 377 20.67 2.98 -4.62
N ASP A 378 20.00 4.12 -4.90
CA ASP A 378 18.74 4.53 -4.25
C ASP A 378 17.48 4.09 -5.03
N VAL A 379 17.65 3.42 -6.18
CA VAL A 379 16.54 2.75 -6.86
C VAL A 379 16.16 1.47 -6.09
N ASP A 380 17.14 0.75 -5.54
CA ASP A 380 16.95 -0.46 -4.73
C ASP A 380 16.20 -0.18 -3.40
N VAL A 381 16.30 1.03 -2.83
CA VAL A 381 15.68 1.36 -1.53
C VAL A 381 14.20 1.70 -1.64
N LEU A 382 13.79 2.36 -2.74
CA LEU A 382 12.36 2.54 -3.06
C LEU A 382 11.72 1.20 -3.44
N GLU A 383 12.50 0.29 -4.03
CA GLU A 383 12.09 -1.08 -4.37
C GLU A 383 11.77 -1.89 -3.10
N GLU A 384 12.62 -1.92 -2.07
CA GLU A 384 12.36 -2.74 -0.87
C GLU A 384 11.16 -2.26 -0.01
N MET A 385 10.89 -0.94 0.06
CA MET A 385 9.83 -0.40 0.92
C MET A 385 8.41 -0.47 0.33
N ILE A 386 8.25 -0.50 -1.01
CA ILE A 386 6.92 -0.58 -1.64
C ILE A 386 6.47 -2.03 -1.86
N MET A 387 7.45 -2.93 -2.06
CA MET A 387 7.23 -4.38 -2.20
C MET A 387 6.68 -5.04 -0.92
N GLY A 388 6.83 -4.42 0.25
CA GLY A 388 6.25 -4.93 1.51
C GLY A 388 4.73 -4.74 1.61
N ASP A 389 4.16 -3.83 0.82
CA ASP A 389 2.79 -3.36 0.99
C ASP A 389 1.87 -3.64 -0.21
N THR A 390 2.45 -3.78 -1.41
CA THR A 390 1.72 -4.10 -2.64
C THR A 390 2.43 -5.20 -3.44
N ASP A 391 1.68 -6.13 -4.05
CA ASP A 391 2.23 -7.20 -4.93
C ASP A 391 2.54 -6.64 -6.33
N LEU A 392 3.18 -5.47 -6.39
CA LEU A 392 3.55 -4.75 -7.60
C LEU A 392 5.07 -4.71 -7.76
N TYR A 393 5.55 -4.96 -8.98
CA TYR A 393 6.97 -5.05 -9.31
C TYR A 393 7.30 -4.12 -10.46
N PHE A 394 8.45 -3.46 -10.39
CA PHE A 394 8.90 -2.54 -11.43
C PHE A 394 9.19 -3.30 -12.74
N SER A 395 8.73 -2.72 -13.86
CA SER A 395 9.28 -3.04 -15.18
C SER A 395 10.57 -2.26 -15.38
N GLU A 396 11.44 -2.69 -16.31
CA GLU A 396 12.65 -1.97 -16.73
C GLU A 396 12.35 -0.55 -17.31
N ILE A 397 11.07 -0.18 -17.44
CA ILE A 397 10.59 1.12 -17.90
C ILE A 397 10.05 1.90 -16.69
N SER A 398 10.71 3.01 -16.32
CA SER A 398 10.25 3.96 -15.30
C SER A 398 8.78 4.36 -15.51
N GLY A 399 7.94 4.14 -14.51
CA GLY A 399 6.50 4.46 -14.55
C GLY A 399 5.58 3.34 -15.08
N VAL A 400 6.10 2.12 -15.32
CA VAL A 400 5.27 0.95 -15.66
C VAL A 400 5.55 -0.19 -14.69
N TRP A 401 4.52 -0.67 -14.01
CA TRP A 401 4.61 -1.75 -13.03
C TRP A 401 3.86 -2.98 -13.49
N THR A 402 4.26 -4.15 -13.00
CA THR A 402 3.57 -5.43 -13.17
C THR A 402 3.05 -5.90 -11.83
N TRP A 403 2.07 -6.82 -11.79
CA TRP A 403 1.59 -7.39 -10.52
C TRP A 403 1.64 -8.91 -10.52
N THR A 404 1.62 -9.47 -9.30
CA THR A 404 1.26 -10.87 -9.07
C THR A 404 -0.05 -10.94 -8.30
N VAL A 405 -0.77 -12.04 -8.51
CA VAL A 405 -2.00 -12.33 -7.77
C VAL A 405 -1.72 -13.15 -6.51
N SER A 406 -0.64 -13.91 -6.53
CA SER A 406 -0.10 -14.66 -5.41
C SER A 406 1.35 -15.07 -5.71
N ASN A 407 2.11 -15.34 -4.65
CA ASN A 407 3.51 -15.77 -4.67
C ASN A 407 3.71 -17.27 -5.01
N ILE A 408 2.64 -18.05 -5.14
CA ILE A 408 2.73 -19.49 -5.46
C ILE A 408 2.96 -19.75 -6.95
N SER A 409 3.45 -20.95 -7.29
CA SER A 409 3.66 -21.34 -8.68
C SER A 409 2.35 -21.60 -9.43
N CYS A 410 2.38 -21.44 -10.76
CA CYS A 410 1.23 -21.73 -11.61
C CYS A 410 0.71 -23.17 -11.49
N GLU A 411 1.61 -24.12 -11.24
CA GLU A 411 1.28 -25.54 -11.07
C GLU A 411 0.44 -25.74 -9.81
N ILE A 412 0.87 -25.14 -8.70
CA ILE A 412 0.16 -25.20 -7.42
C ILE A 412 -1.16 -24.41 -7.51
N ALA A 413 -1.13 -23.25 -8.17
CA ALA A 413 -2.30 -22.37 -8.29
C ALA A 413 -3.48 -23.04 -8.99
N LYS A 414 -3.25 -23.85 -10.02
CA LYS A 414 -4.29 -24.54 -10.79
C LYS A 414 -5.01 -25.63 -10.01
N GLU A 415 -4.38 -26.18 -8.98
CA GLU A 415 -4.98 -27.19 -8.11
C GLU A 415 -5.75 -26.56 -6.94
N ASN A 416 -5.61 -25.25 -6.74
CA ASN A 416 -6.24 -24.52 -5.66
C ASN A 416 -7.67 -24.07 -6.03
N ALA A 417 -8.61 -24.18 -5.08
CA ALA A 417 -9.98 -23.73 -5.25
C ALA A 417 -10.09 -22.21 -5.50
N THR A 418 -9.08 -21.44 -5.10
CA THR A 418 -8.99 -19.99 -5.29
C THR A 418 -8.16 -19.58 -6.52
N TYR A 419 -8.09 -20.44 -7.54
CA TYR A 419 -7.35 -20.14 -8.77
C TYR A 419 -7.86 -18.87 -9.45
N ALA A 420 -6.94 -17.98 -9.81
CA ALA A 420 -7.29 -16.63 -10.24
C ALA A 420 -7.72 -16.50 -11.71
N CYS A 421 -7.21 -17.36 -12.59
CA CYS A 421 -7.45 -17.27 -14.03
C CYS A 421 -8.74 -18.01 -14.37
N ILE A 422 -9.87 -17.37 -14.07
CA ILE A 422 -11.19 -18.01 -14.13
C ILE A 422 -11.88 -17.88 -15.49
N SER A 423 -11.40 -16.99 -16.37
CA SER A 423 -11.97 -16.89 -17.71
C SER A 423 -11.66 -18.14 -18.52
N GLU A 424 -12.63 -18.60 -19.31
CA GLU A 424 -12.33 -19.48 -20.43
C GLU A 424 -11.32 -18.80 -21.36
N HIS A 425 -10.39 -19.57 -21.92
CA HIS A 425 -9.28 -19.05 -22.73
C HIS A 425 -8.38 -18.07 -21.98
N SER A 426 -8.10 -18.35 -20.71
CA SER A 426 -7.05 -17.67 -19.93
C SER A 426 -5.94 -18.63 -19.52
N GLU A 427 -4.74 -18.09 -19.34
CA GLU A 427 -3.54 -18.83 -18.96
C GLU A 427 -2.83 -18.19 -17.76
N CYS A 428 -2.15 -19.04 -16.99
CA CYS A 428 -1.29 -18.63 -15.89
C CYS A 428 0.10 -18.28 -16.42
N LEU A 429 0.58 -17.09 -16.09
CA LEU A 429 1.92 -16.64 -16.41
C LEU A 429 2.74 -16.43 -15.16
N ARG A 430 3.97 -16.96 -15.16
CA ARG A 430 4.96 -16.72 -14.11
C ARG A 430 5.51 -15.30 -14.25
N VAL A 431 5.65 -14.60 -13.13
CA VAL A 431 6.20 -13.26 -13.04
C VAL A 431 7.55 -13.33 -12.32
N PHE A 432 8.54 -12.63 -12.88
CA PHE A 432 9.90 -12.56 -12.38
C PHE A 432 10.31 -11.09 -12.21
N HIS A 433 11.10 -10.82 -11.18
CA HIS A 433 11.82 -9.55 -11.02
C HIS A 433 13.31 -9.84 -11.14
N GLY A 434 13.92 -9.40 -12.25
CA GLY A 434 15.25 -9.87 -12.65
C GLY A 434 15.28 -11.40 -12.77
N ASN A 435 16.11 -12.06 -11.96
CA ASN A 435 16.21 -13.52 -11.91
C ASN A 435 15.40 -14.16 -10.77
N VAL A 436 14.68 -13.37 -9.98
CA VAL A 436 13.93 -13.86 -8.82
C VAL A 436 12.51 -14.19 -9.27
N TYR A 437 12.03 -15.39 -8.91
CA TYR A 437 10.64 -15.75 -9.08
C TYR A 437 9.80 -15.08 -8.01
N VAL A 438 8.71 -14.46 -8.44
CA VAL A 438 7.93 -13.57 -7.58
C VAL A 438 6.51 -14.08 -7.37
N GLY A 439 5.93 -14.72 -8.38
CA GLY A 439 4.56 -15.22 -8.31
C GLY A 439 3.95 -15.44 -9.68
N TYR A 440 2.63 -15.40 -9.75
CA TYR A 440 1.92 -15.57 -11.02
C TYR A 440 0.85 -14.50 -11.25
N ARG A 441 0.51 -14.30 -12.53
CA ARG A 441 -0.62 -13.49 -13.00
C ARG A 441 -1.38 -14.24 -14.09
N CYS A 442 -2.50 -13.68 -14.53
CA CYS A 442 -3.31 -14.27 -15.60
C CYS A 442 -3.20 -13.44 -16.87
N LYS A 443 -3.34 -14.09 -18.00
CA LYS A 443 -3.39 -13.48 -19.33
C LYS A 443 -4.44 -14.19 -20.18
N CYS A 444 -5.09 -13.50 -21.11
CA CYS A 444 -5.89 -14.19 -22.10
C CYS A 444 -4.99 -15.01 -23.04
N SER A 445 -5.44 -16.20 -23.42
CA SER A 445 -4.73 -17.06 -24.36
C SER A 445 -4.57 -16.35 -25.71
N SER A 446 -3.58 -16.79 -26.50
CA SER A 446 -3.37 -16.25 -27.86
C SER A 446 -4.67 -16.26 -28.69
N GLY A 447 -4.97 -15.15 -29.36
CA GLY A 447 -6.22 -14.95 -30.13
C GLY A 447 -7.40 -14.45 -29.29
N TYR A 448 -7.20 -14.19 -28.00
CA TYR A 448 -8.23 -13.63 -27.11
C TYR A 448 -7.71 -12.36 -26.43
N GLU A 449 -8.60 -11.38 -26.21
CA GLU A 449 -8.34 -10.15 -25.48
C GLU A 449 -9.42 -9.91 -24.39
N GLY A 450 -9.09 -9.14 -23.36
CA GLY A 450 -10.05 -8.75 -22.34
C GLY A 450 -9.54 -8.96 -20.92
N ASN A 451 -10.37 -9.55 -20.06
CA ASN A 451 -10.07 -9.71 -18.63
C ASN A 451 -10.03 -11.19 -18.21
N PRO A 452 -8.84 -11.77 -17.99
CA PRO A 452 -8.71 -13.18 -17.62
C PRO A 452 -9.20 -13.51 -16.20
N TYR A 453 -9.42 -12.50 -15.36
CA TYR A 453 -9.84 -12.63 -13.97
C TYR A 453 -11.36 -12.63 -13.78
N ILE A 454 -12.13 -12.47 -14.85
CA ILE A 454 -13.59 -12.46 -14.84
C ILE A 454 -14.09 -13.64 -15.69
N SER A 455 -15.12 -14.33 -15.22
CA SER A 455 -15.77 -15.38 -16.03
C SER A 455 -16.27 -14.81 -17.36
N LEU A 456 -15.96 -15.49 -18.48
CA LEU A 456 -16.21 -15.02 -19.85
C LEU A 456 -15.56 -13.66 -20.18
N GLY A 457 -14.49 -13.31 -19.48
CA GLY A 457 -13.82 -12.02 -19.63
C GLY A 457 -12.82 -11.96 -20.79
N CYS A 458 -12.21 -13.08 -21.17
CA CYS A 458 -11.45 -13.22 -22.40
C CYS A 458 -12.38 -13.48 -23.58
N LYS A 459 -12.29 -12.63 -24.60
CA LYS A 459 -13.10 -12.68 -25.81
C LYS A 459 -12.21 -12.85 -27.01
N ASP A 460 -12.72 -13.58 -27.99
CA ASP A 460 -12.08 -13.75 -29.29
C ASP A 460 -11.75 -12.40 -29.91
N ILE A 461 -10.51 -12.24 -30.37
CA ILE A 461 -10.09 -11.06 -31.13
C ILE A 461 -10.69 -11.21 -32.52
N ASP A 462 -11.44 -10.22 -33.00
CA ASP A 462 -11.85 -10.19 -34.40
C ASP A 462 -10.79 -9.47 -35.23
N GLU A 463 -9.80 -10.23 -35.69
CA GLU A 463 -8.73 -9.70 -36.52
C GLU A 463 -9.23 -9.08 -37.84
N CYS A 464 -10.38 -9.55 -38.34
CA CYS A 464 -10.99 -9.06 -39.57
C CYS A 464 -11.64 -7.68 -39.42
N SER A 465 -11.93 -7.26 -38.19
CA SER A 465 -12.42 -5.91 -37.88
C SER A 465 -11.31 -4.84 -37.87
N ARG A 466 -10.03 -5.23 -37.96
CA ARG A 466 -8.89 -4.29 -37.99
C ARG A 466 -8.50 -3.93 -39.44
N PRO A 467 -8.34 -2.64 -39.78
CA PRO A 467 -8.03 -2.23 -41.15
C PRO A 467 -6.64 -2.73 -41.59
N ASN A 468 -6.54 -3.23 -42.84
CA ASN A 468 -5.32 -3.77 -43.46
C ASN A 468 -4.69 -4.98 -42.75
N TYR A 469 -5.46 -5.73 -41.95
CA TYR A 469 -4.94 -6.89 -41.24
C TYR A 469 -4.56 -8.06 -42.18
N CYS A 470 -5.19 -8.15 -43.35
CA CYS A 470 -4.92 -9.16 -44.36
C CYS A 470 -4.90 -8.60 -45.78
N ASN A 471 -4.14 -9.24 -46.68
CA ASN A 471 -4.11 -8.92 -48.11
C ASN A 471 -5.03 -9.88 -48.92
N GLY A 472 -6.29 -9.99 -48.51
CA GLY A 472 -7.22 -11.03 -48.97
C GLY A 472 -8.59 -11.00 -48.25
N THR A 473 -9.43 -12.04 -48.44
CA THR A 473 -10.68 -12.19 -47.66
C THR A 473 -10.34 -12.75 -46.29
N CYS A 474 -10.68 -12.00 -45.25
CA CYS A 474 -10.50 -12.42 -43.85
C CYS A 474 -11.72 -13.18 -43.35
N HIS A 475 -11.49 -14.30 -42.67
CA HIS A 475 -12.50 -15.06 -41.95
C HIS A 475 -12.05 -15.24 -40.50
N ASN A 476 -12.75 -14.58 -39.58
CA ASN A 476 -12.45 -14.72 -38.16
C ASN A 476 -12.93 -16.09 -37.64
N THR A 477 -12.13 -16.74 -36.81
CA THR A 477 -12.44 -18.00 -36.15
C THR A 477 -12.15 -17.87 -34.66
N LYS A 478 -12.73 -18.73 -33.82
CA LYS A 478 -12.45 -18.65 -32.38
C LYS A 478 -10.98 -18.92 -32.08
N GLY A 479 -10.26 -17.90 -31.63
CA GLY A 479 -8.85 -17.86 -31.26
C GLY A 479 -7.88 -17.65 -32.43
N SER A 480 -8.35 -17.39 -33.65
CA SER A 480 -7.51 -17.25 -34.85
C SER A 480 -8.29 -16.69 -36.03
N TYR A 481 -7.63 -16.39 -37.14
CA TYR A 481 -8.28 -15.95 -38.38
C TYR A 481 -7.66 -16.63 -39.59
N ASP A 482 -8.42 -16.69 -40.68
CA ASP A 482 -7.98 -17.21 -41.97
C ASP A 482 -8.00 -16.11 -43.03
N CYS A 483 -6.95 -16.03 -43.83
CA CYS A 483 -6.80 -15.04 -44.90
C CYS A 483 -6.68 -15.74 -46.25
N CYS A 484 -7.69 -15.62 -47.11
CA CYS A 484 -7.63 -16.22 -48.44
C CYS A 484 -7.17 -15.23 -49.52
N LEU A 485 -6.37 -15.76 -50.46
CA LEU A 485 -5.81 -15.06 -51.61
C LEU A 485 -6.89 -14.74 -52.66
N TYR A 486 -6.58 -13.77 -53.53
CA TYR A 486 -7.38 -13.55 -54.75
C TYR A 486 -7.44 -14.84 -55.57
N GLY A 487 -8.62 -15.47 -55.63
CA GLY A 487 -8.88 -16.73 -56.35
C GLY A 487 -9.08 -17.97 -55.48
N THR A 488 -9.09 -17.84 -54.14
CA THR A 488 -9.37 -18.95 -53.21
C THR A 488 -10.32 -18.55 -52.08
N TYR A 489 -11.06 -19.49 -51.48
CA TYR A 489 -12.02 -19.20 -50.39
C TYR A 489 -12.07 -20.29 -49.33
N PHE A 490 -12.10 -19.91 -48.05
CA PHE A 490 -12.05 -20.83 -46.91
C PHE A 490 -13.37 -21.59 -46.76
N ASP A 491 -13.37 -22.88 -47.08
CA ASP A 491 -14.45 -23.81 -46.80
C ASP A 491 -14.38 -24.21 -45.32
N PRO A 492 -15.37 -23.95 -44.45
CA PRO A 492 -15.33 -24.28 -43.02
C PRO A 492 -15.65 -25.75 -42.68
N VAL A 493 -16.14 -26.53 -43.66
CA VAL A 493 -16.46 -27.97 -43.53
C VAL A 493 -15.26 -28.81 -43.98
N GLU A 494 -14.66 -28.46 -45.13
CA GLU A 494 -13.35 -28.97 -45.55
C GLU A 494 -12.18 -28.25 -44.84
N LYS A 495 -12.44 -27.12 -44.19
CA LYS A 495 -11.48 -26.19 -43.55
C LYS A 495 -10.37 -25.66 -44.50
N LYS A 496 -10.70 -25.22 -45.73
CA LYS A 496 -9.71 -24.93 -46.80
C LYS A 496 -10.04 -23.74 -47.67
N CYS A 497 -9.08 -22.84 -47.87
CA CYS A 497 -9.11 -21.89 -49.00
C CYS A 497 -9.03 -22.65 -50.34
N ILE A 498 -10.16 -23.00 -50.97
CA ILE A 498 -10.21 -23.84 -52.17
C ILE A 498 -10.11 -23.02 -53.46
N THR A 499 -9.41 -23.60 -54.44
CA THR A 499 -9.11 -23.06 -55.77
C THR A 499 -10.16 -23.51 -56.79
N THR A 500 -10.49 -22.69 -57.79
CA THR A 500 -11.23 -23.17 -58.99
C THR A 500 -10.33 -24.08 -59.83
N GLN A 501 -10.69 -25.35 -60.06
CA GLN A 501 -9.99 -26.24 -61.03
C GLN A 501 -10.95 -26.82 -62.09
N PRO A 502 -10.49 -26.96 -63.35
CA PRO A 502 -10.51 -28.29 -63.97
C PRO A 502 -9.26 -28.66 -64.82
N HIS A 503 -8.82 -29.93 -64.70
CA HIS A 503 -7.94 -30.77 -65.55
C HIS A 503 -6.40 -30.93 -65.32
N GLU A 504 -6.05 -32.22 -65.08
CA GLU A 504 -4.82 -33.02 -65.32
C GLU A 504 -3.49 -32.75 -64.57
N ARG A 505 -3.13 -33.67 -63.65
CA ARG A 505 -1.75 -33.95 -63.25
C ARG A 505 -1.33 -35.36 -63.69
N HIS A 506 -0.31 -35.42 -64.54
CA HIS A 506 0.42 -36.64 -64.91
C HIS A 506 1.18 -37.23 -63.71
N SER A 507 1.15 -38.56 -63.62
CA SER A 507 1.85 -39.42 -62.66
C SER A 507 3.38 -39.37 -62.78
N ILE A 508 4.10 -39.41 -61.66
CA ILE A 508 5.54 -39.76 -61.64
C ILE A 508 5.74 -40.97 -60.69
N LEU A 509 6.18 -42.10 -61.27
CA LEU A 509 6.56 -43.37 -60.63
C LEU A 509 7.89 -43.24 -59.86
N PHE A 510 8.02 -43.90 -58.70
CA PHE A 510 9.31 -44.26 -58.10
C PHE A 510 9.59 -45.76 -58.28
N GLY A 511 10.69 -46.10 -58.96
CA GLY A 511 11.17 -47.45 -59.19
C GLY A 511 11.96 -48.02 -58.00
N MET A 512 11.73 -49.30 -57.70
CA MET A 512 12.51 -50.11 -56.78
C MET A 512 13.81 -50.61 -57.43
N LEU A 513 14.93 -50.58 -56.71
CA LEU A 513 16.08 -51.45 -56.93
C LEU A 513 16.51 -52.09 -55.61
N HIS A 514 16.31 -53.41 -55.52
CA HIS A 514 17.07 -54.33 -54.66
C HIS A 514 18.56 -54.29 -55.09
N THR A 515 19.55 -54.41 -54.18
CA THR A 515 20.16 -55.69 -53.79
C THR A 515 21.04 -55.59 -52.52
N SER A 516 20.98 -56.64 -51.68
CA SER A 516 22.03 -57.27 -50.81
C SER A 516 23.01 -56.39 -50.01
N SER A 517 23.38 -56.62 -48.75
CA SER A 517 23.29 -57.77 -47.83
C SER A 517 23.80 -57.32 -46.46
N SER A 518 23.22 -57.86 -45.38
CA SER A 518 23.84 -58.14 -44.06
C SER A 518 24.66 -57.03 -43.37
N PHE A 519 24.13 -56.43 -42.30
CA PHE A 519 24.65 -56.51 -40.91
C PHE A 519 24.04 -55.43 -39.98
N PHE A 520 23.95 -55.79 -38.70
CA PHE A 520 23.75 -54.95 -37.50
C PHE A 520 22.33 -54.52 -37.04
N SER A 521 21.84 -55.34 -36.10
CA SER A 521 21.40 -54.98 -34.74
C SER A 521 20.07 -54.25 -34.50
N ARG A 522 19.16 -55.04 -33.94
CA ARG A 522 17.93 -54.65 -33.23
C ARG A 522 18.26 -53.82 -31.98
N LEU A 523 17.77 -52.57 -31.93
CA LEU A 523 17.24 -51.98 -30.71
C LEU A 523 15.73 -51.84 -30.88
N LYS A 524 14.96 -52.59 -30.10
CA LYS A 524 13.50 -52.48 -29.96
C LYS A 524 13.18 -52.77 -28.51
N LEU A 525 12.51 -51.83 -27.84
CA LEU A 525 11.85 -51.82 -26.51
C LEU A 525 12.20 -50.45 -25.87
N ILE A 526 11.34 -49.55 -25.40
CA ILE A 526 9.92 -49.53 -25.01
C ILE A 526 9.51 -48.05 -25.06
N SER A 527 8.33 -47.72 -25.59
CA SER A 527 7.51 -46.64 -25.02
C SER A 527 6.05 -46.90 -25.37
N LYS A 528 5.35 -47.51 -24.42
CA LYS A 528 3.92 -47.75 -24.39
C LYS A 528 3.41 -46.94 -23.20
N HIS A 529 2.62 -45.90 -23.47
CA HIS A 529 1.35 -45.56 -22.81
C HIS A 529 0.93 -44.15 -23.26
N PHE A 530 0.10 -44.08 -24.32
CA PHE A 530 -1.37 -43.86 -24.28
C PHE A 530 -1.70 -42.36 -24.14
N LEU A 531 -2.01 -41.66 -25.25
CA LEU A 531 -3.39 -41.39 -25.73
C LEU A 531 -4.19 -40.74 -24.60
N ARG A 532 -4.20 -39.40 -24.46
CA ARG A 532 -4.66 -38.34 -25.38
C ARG A 532 -6.12 -38.51 -25.80
#